data_AF-A0A947Y4K8-F1
#
_entry.id   AF-A0A947Y4K8-F1
#
_cell.length_a   1.000
_cell.length_b   1.000
_cell.length_c   1.000
_cell.angle_alpha   90.00
_cell.angle_beta   90.00
_cell.angle_gamma   90.00
#
_symmetry.space_group_name_H-M   'P 1'
#
loop_
_entity.id
_entity.type
_entity.pdbx_description
1 polymer ?
#
loop_
_entity_poly.entity_id
_entity_poly.type
_entity_poly.pdbx_seq_one_letter_code
_entity_poly.pdbx_strand_id
1 'polypeptide(L)'
;MIIRIKPYLSLPRLALLTLLLLIAACGHPAYVFHEDLRINEALESYRPLPGYTYYYSGPEDFPLAILGIRPEYRLKKEFWIPVKLTEKKLQDWMEIIDNPHRNLRTRYRGKVIRTPEGEEIGIWYSPQEWSTVKMGEDREVTVYSPFNTLYHKVSGNQDGFP
;
A
#
# COMPACT_ATOMS: atom_id res chain seq x y z
N MET A 1 46.79 1.75 47.65
CA MET A 1 45.43 2.32 47.57
C MET A 1 44.64 1.47 46.59
N ILE A 2 43.71 0.63 47.06
CA ILE A 2 42.95 -0.32 46.21
C ILE A 2 41.58 0.31 45.93
N ILE A 3 41.33 0.68 44.68
CA ILE A 3 40.05 1.27 44.24
C ILE A 3 39.05 0.12 44.06
N ARG A 4 38.11 -0.02 45.00
CA ARG A 4 36.94 -0.91 44.85
C ARG A 4 35.88 -0.20 44.02
N ILE A 5 35.76 -0.60 42.75
CA ILE A 5 34.65 -0.22 41.89
C ILE A 5 33.41 -0.95 42.41
N LYS A 6 32.49 -0.25 43.08
CA LYS A 6 31.21 -0.83 43.52
C LYS A 6 30.36 -1.11 42.26
N PRO A 7 29.80 -2.32 42.07
CA PRO A 7 28.88 -2.55 40.98
C PRO A 7 27.52 -1.91 41.33
N TYR A 8 27.29 -0.67 40.88
CA TYR A 8 26.08 0.11 41.20
C TYR A 8 24.86 -0.25 40.33
N LEU A 9 24.86 -1.39 39.66
CA LEU A 9 23.72 -1.84 38.87
C LEU A 9 22.77 -2.61 39.79
N SER A 10 21.90 -1.87 40.45
CA SER A 10 20.87 -2.43 41.33
C SER A 10 19.93 -3.34 40.54
N LEU A 11 19.59 -4.51 41.08
CA LEU A 11 18.59 -5.47 40.55
C LEU A 11 17.36 -4.82 39.89
N PRO A 12 16.72 -3.78 40.45
CA PRO A 12 15.57 -3.12 39.82
C PRO A 12 15.89 -2.45 38.48
N ARG A 13 17.12 -1.96 38.27
CA ARG A 13 17.54 -1.39 36.98
C ARG A 13 17.69 -2.48 35.92
N LEU A 14 18.17 -3.66 36.30
CA LEU A 14 18.24 -4.81 35.40
C LEU A 14 16.85 -5.30 35.00
N ALA A 15 15.93 -5.39 35.97
CA ALA A 15 14.54 -5.79 35.73
C ALA A 15 13.77 -4.80 34.86
N LEU A 16 14.02 -3.50 35.03
CA LEU A 16 13.42 -2.47 34.18
C LEU A 16 13.98 -2.53 32.75
N LEU A 17 15.29 -2.76 32.58
CA LEU A 17 15.91 -2.91 31.26
C LEU A 17 15.38 -4.13 30.50
N THR A 18 15.21 -5.28 31.18
CA THR A 18 14.63 -6.47 30.57
C THR A 18 13.15 -6.27 30.22
N LEU A 19 12.37 -5.59 31.06
CA LEU A 19 10.99 -5.24 30.74
C LEU A 19 10.89 -4.31 29.52
N LEU A 20 11.78 -3.32 29.41
CA LEU A 20 11.87 -2.41 28.25
C LEU A 20 12.27 -3.13 26.95
N LEU A 21 13.15 -4.14 27.03
CA LEU A 21 13.53 -4.96 25.88
C LEU A 21 12.38 -5.88 25.41
N LEU A 22 11.54 -6.35 26.33
CA LEU A 22 10.38 -7.21 26.00
C LEU A 22 9.26 -6.42 25.28
N ILE A 23 9.03 -5.15 25.62
CA ILE A 23 8.06 -4.29 24.89
C ILE A 23 8.57 -3.82 23.52
N ALA A 24 9.89 -3.75 23.31
CA ALA A 24 10.48 -3.42 22.00
C ALA A 24 10.40 -4.58 20.98
N ALA A 25 10.14 -5.81 21.44
CA ALA A 25 10.00 -6.98 20.58
C ALA A 25 8.61 -7.13 19.93
N CYS A 26 7.67 -6.22 20.21
CA CYS A 26 6.30 -6.32 19.72
C CYS A 26 6.11 -5.57 18.40
N GLY A 27 5.88 -6.35 17.32
CA GLY A 27 5.26 -5.90 16.08
C GLY A 27 6.20 -5.24 15.06
N HIS A 28 6.91 -6.05 14.26
CA HIS A 28 7.36 -5.55 12.96
C HIS A 28 6.10 -5.17 12.15
N PRO A 29 6.02 -3.95 11.59
CA PRO A 29 4.83 -3.55 10.87
C PRO A 29 4.56 -4.51 9.72
N ALA A 30 3.29 -4.89 9.58
CA ALA A 30 2.79 -5.42 8.31
C ALA A 30 3.14 -4.42 7.19
N TYR A 31 3.37 -4.92 5.98
CA TYR A 31 3.70 -4.17 4.76
C TYR A 31 3.19 -2.72 4.76
N VAL A 32 4.09 -1.78 4.47
CA VAL A 32 3.80 -0.37 4.68
C VAL A 32 3.37 0.30 3.37
N PHE A 33 2.31 1.08 3.44
CA PHE A 33 1.82 1.94 2.36
C PHE A 33 2.21 3.38 2.69
N HIS A 34 3.22 3.90 2.01
CA HIS A 34 3.67 5.29 2.18
C HIS A 34 3.19 6.16 1.03
N GLU A 35 2.58 7.30 1.33
CA GLU A 35 2.23 8.30 0.31
C GLU A 35 3.47 8.68 -0.51
N ASP A 36 3.29 8.76 -1.83
CA ASP A 36 4.35 9.16 -2.75
C ASP A 36 3.74 10.02 -3.85
N LEU A 37 4.05 11.32 -3.81
CA LEU A 37 3.50 12.33 -4.72
C LEU A 37 3.87 12.06 -6.17
N ARG A 38 4.99 11.38 -6.43
CA ARG A 38 5.43 11.04 -7.79
C ARG A 38 4.42 10.13 -8.49
N ILE A 39 3.73 9.28 -7.72
CA ILE A 39 2.68 8.41 -8.26
C ILE A 39 1.46 9.23 -8.66
N ASN A 40 1.05 10.19 -7.82
CA ASN A 40 -0.05 11.10 -8.14
C ASN A 40 0.29 11.90 -9.39
N GLU A 41 1.44 12.59 -9.40
CA GLU A 41 1.88 13.42 -10.52
C GLU A 41 1.95 12.62 -11.82
N ALA A 42 2.49 11.41 -11.77
CA ALA A 42 2.59 10.55 -12.94
C ALA A 42 1.21 10.13 -13.45
N LEU A 43 0.36 9.59 -12.58
CA LEU A 43 -0.93 9.03 -12.98
C LEU A 43 -1.95 10.11 -13.37
N GLU A 44 -2.00 11.22 -12.63
CA GLU A 44 -2.87 12.38 -12.90
C GLU A 44 -2.40 13.13 -14.16
N SER A 45 -1.12 13.03 -14.53
CA SER A 45 -0.61 13.50 -15.83
C SER A 45 -0.68 12.44 -16.94
N TYR A 46 -1.44 11.37 -16.74
CA TYR A 46 -1.67 10.28 -17.70
C TYR A 46 -0.40 9.53 -18.15
N ARG A 47 0.65 9.56 -17.33
CA ARG A 47 1.93 8.89 -17.59
C ARG A 47 2.12 7.73 -16.62
N PRO A 48 1.87 6.48 -17.03
CA PRO A 48 2.19 5.32 -16.21
C PRO A 48 3.67 5.29 -15.86
N LEU A 49 4.01 5.01 -14.60
CA LEU A 49 5.40 4.85 -14.19
C LEU A 49 6.01 3.60 -14.86
N PRO A 50 7.21 3.68 -15.43
CA PRO A 50 7.88 2.50 -15.98
C PRO A 50 8.32 1.55 -14.86
N GLY A 51 8.54 0.27 -15.21
CA GLY A 51 9.07 -0.72 -14.27
C GLY A 51 8.02 -1.42 -13.39
N TYR A 52 6.75 -1.36 -13.79
CA TYR A 52 5.67 -2.09 -13.13
C TYR A 52 4.81 -2.86 -14.14
N THR A 53 4.31 -4.02 -13.72
CA THR A 53 3.16 -4.67 -14.36
C THR A 53 1.89 -4.17 -13.71
N TYR A 54 0.95 -3.67 -14.51
CA TYR A 54 -0.25 -3.00 -14.03
C TYR A 54 -1.48 -3.90 -13.95
N TYR A 55 -2.27 -3.65 -12.93
CA TYR A 55 -3.54 -4.29 -12.64
C TYR A 55 -4.55 -3.26 -12.14
N TYR A 56 -5.83 -3.60 -12.22
CA TYR A 56 -6.90 -2.82 -11.61
C TYR A 56 -7.94 -3.72 -10.94
N SER A 57 -8.79 -3.10 -10.15
CA SER A 57 -9.95 -3.74 -9.51
C SER A 57 -11.21 -2.90 -9.71
N GLY A 58 -12.37 -3.54 -9.74
CA GLY A 58 -13.64 -2.89 -10.06
C GLY A 58 -13.96 -2.91 -11.57
N PRO A 59 -14.98 -2.16 -12.00
CA PRO A 59 -15.43 -2.05 -13.38
C PRO A 59 -14.33 -1.54 -14.28
N GLU A 60 -14.38 -1.98 -15.53
CA GLU A 60 -13.40 -1.61 -16.54
C GLU A 60 -13.31 -0.10 -16.77
N ASP A 61 -14.42 0.62 -16.64
CA ASP A 61 -14.49 2.07 -16.85
C ASP A 61 -14.41 2.87 -15.54
N PHE A 62 -14.40 2.19 -14.39
CA PHE A 62 -14.32 2.81 -13.07
C PHE A 62 -13.41 1.99 -12.15
N PRO A 63 -12.09 2.13 -12.25
CA PRO A 63 -11.19 1.38 -11.38
C PRO A 63 -11.32 1.89 -9.95
N LEU A 64 -11.53 0.99 -8.98
CA LEU A 64 -11.46 1.32 -7.55
C LEU A 64 -10.03 1.47 -7.04
N ALA A 65 -9.10 0.80 -7.71
CA ALA A 65 -7.68 0.90 -7.47
C ALA A 65 -6.91 0.55 -8.73
N ILE A 66 -5.76 1.21 -8.88
CA ILE A 66 -4.72 0.83 -9.82
C ILE A 66 -3.55 0.30 -8.99
N LEU A 67 -3.08 -0.90 -9.34
CA LEU A 67 -1.95 -1.56 -8.69
C LEU A 67 -0.84 -1.76 -9.72
N GLY A 68 0.38 -1.31 -9.40
CA GLY A 68 1.58 -1.66 -10.16
C GLY A 68 2.45 -2.58 -9.32
N ILE A 69 2.89 -3.71 -9.87
CA ILE A 69 3.78 -4.65 -9.19
C ILE A 69 5.12 -4.69 -9.90
N ARG A 70 6.20 -4.60 -9.12
CA ARG A 70 7.58 -4.74 -9.61
C ARG A 70 7.77 -6.12 -10.26
N PRO A 71 8.47 -6.23 -11.41
CA PRO A 71 8.56 -7.46 -12.17
C PRO A 71 9.27 -8.61 -11.44
N GLU A 72 10.02 -8.30 -10.38
CA GLU A 72 10.68 -9.27 -9.50
C GLU A 72 9.70 -10.04 -8.60
N TYR A 73 8.45 -9.56 -8.48
CA TYR A 73 7.39 -10.20 -7.70
C TYR A 73 6.29 -10.76 -8.60
N ARG A 74 5.69 -11.86 -8.16
CA ARG A 74 4.58 -12.51 -8.86
C ARG A 74 3.27 -12.26 -8.13
N LEU A 75 2.40 -11.43 -8.71
CA LEU A 75 1.08 -11.18 -8.12
C LEU A 75 0.18 -12.42 -8.23
N LYS A 76 -0.43 -12.83 -7.12
CA LYS A 76 -1.60 -13.72 -7.13
C LYS A 76 -2.83 -12.93 -7.58
N LYS A 77 -3.30 -13.21 -8.80
CA LYS A 77 -4.26 -12.39 -9.55
C LYS A 77 -5.73 -12.53 -9.12
N GLU A 78 -6.03 -13.25 -8.04
CA GLU A 78 -7.39 -13.56 -7.60
C GLU A 78 -8.28 -12.33 -7.43
N PHE A 79 -7.71 -11.18 -7.06
CA PHE A 79 -8.41 -9.92 -6.81
C PHE A 79 -8.18 -8.84 -7.88
N TRP A 80 -7.44 -9.17 -8.95
CA TRP A 80 -6.85 -8.17 -9.83
C TRP A 80 -6.93 -8.54 -11.31
N ILE A 81 -7.39 -7.59 -12.11
CA ILE A 81 -7.49 -7.74 -13.56
C ILE A 81 -6.23 -7.13 -14.19
N PRO A 82 -5.44 -7.90 -14.98
CA PRO A 82 -4.26 -7.36 -15.64
C PRO A 82 -4.66 -6.33 -16.70
N VAL A 83 -3.88 -5.26 -16.82
CA VAL A 83 -4.12 -4.20 -17.81
C VAL A 83 -2.81 -3.73 -18.43
N LYS A 84 -2.82 -3.55 -19.75
CA LYS A 84 -1.79 -2.76 -20.42
C LYS A 84 -2.16 -1.29 -20.21
N LEU A 85 -1.62 -0.69 -19.15
CA LEU A 85 -1.91 0.69 -18.82
C LEU A 85 -1.24 1.63 -19.83
N THR A 86 -2.02 2.09 -20.80
CA THR A 86 -1.60 3.09 -21.80
C THR A 86 -1.98 4.48 -21.32
N GLU A 87 -1.35 5.52 -21.87
CA GLU A 87 -1.72 6.91 -21.63
C GLU A 87 -3.21 7.15 -21.86
N LYS A 88 -3.78 6.66 -22.97
CA LYS A 88 -5.21 6.80 -23.26
C LYS A 88 -6.09 6.14 -22.19
N LYS A 89 -5.83 4.86 -21.83
CA LYS A 89 -6.65 4.15 -20.83
C LYS A 89 -6.57 4.86 -19.47
N LEU A 90 -5.40 5.37 -19.12
CA LEU A 90 -5.18 6.12 -17.89
C LEU A 90 -5.92 7.47 -17.92
N GLN A 91 -5.87 8.19 -19.05
CA GLN A 91 -6.65 9.40 -19.26
C GLN A 91 -8.15 9.13 -19.08
N ASP A 92 -8.69 8.11 -19.78
CA ASP A 92 -10.11 7.74 -19.69
C ASP A 92 -10.52 7.47 -18.23
N TRP A 93 -9.67 6.78 -17.45
CA TRP A 93 -9.91 6.55 -16.03
C TRP A 93 -9.84 7.82 -15.20
N MET A 94 -8.83 8.67 -15.40
CA MET A 94 -8.66 9.90 -14.62
C MET A 94 -9.78 10.90 -14.88
N GLU A 95 -10.30 11.01 -16.09
CA GLU A 95 -11.47 11.86 -16.37
C GLU A 95 -12.70 11.47 -15.51
N ILE A 96 -12.76 10.21 -15.06
CA ILE A 96 -13.85 9.67 -14.24
C ILE A 96 -13.53 9.71 -12.73
N ILE A 97 -12.29 9.35 -12.35
CA ILE A 97 -11.89 9.18 -10.95
C ILE A 97 -11.20 10.41 -10.34
N ASP A 98 -10.42 11.16 -11.14
CA ASP A 98 -9.73 12.40 -10.76
C ASP A 98 -10.67 13.60 -10.95
N ASN A 99 -11.60 13.76 -10.00
CA ASN A 99 -12.47 14.93 -9.95
C ASN A 99 -12.05 15.81 -8.76
N PRO A 100 -11.58 17.06 -9.02
CA PRO A 100 -11.09 17.97 -7.98
C PRO A 100 -12.19 18.39 -6.98
N HIS A 101 -13.46 18.12 -7.27
CA HIS A 101 -14.58 18.35 -6.36
C HIS A 101 -14.90 17.14 -5.45
N ARG A 102 -14.18 16.00 -5.56
CA ARG A 102 -14.38 14.88 -4.63
C ARG A 102 -13.87 15.23 -3.23
N ASN A 103 -14.56 14.70 -2.22
CA ASN A 103 -14.16 14.91 -0.84
C ASN A 103 -12.81 14.24 -0.54
N LEU A 104 -12.12 14.70 0.51
CA LEU A 104 -10.81 14.16 0.91
C LEU A 104 -10.83 12.65 1.22
N ARG A 105 -12.01 12.07 1.51
CA ARG A 105 -12.19 10.64 1.85
C ARG A 105 -12.44 9.74 0.64
N THR A 106 -12.65 10.30 -0.54
CA THR A 106 -12.86 9.58 -1.81
C THR A 106 -11.84 9.97 -2.88
N ARG A 107 -10.90 10.86 -2.55
CA ARG A 107 -9.76 11.19 -3.40
C ARG A 107 -8.80 10.01 -3.50
N TYR A 108 -8.38 9.68 -4.71
CA TYR A 108 -7.36 8.67 -4.95
C TYR A 108 -6.00 9.18 -4.48
N ARG A 109 -5.21 8.28 -3.89
CA ARG A 109 -3.86 8.59 -3.41
C ARG A 109 -2.88 7.51 -3.81
N GLY A 110 -1.78 7.94 -4.39
CA GLY A 110 -0.62 7.16 -4.76
C GLY A 110 0.23 6.84 -3.54
N LYS A 111 0.53 5.55 -3.38
CA LYS A 111 1.35 5.02 -2.30
C LYS A 111 2.31 3.97 -2.84
N VAL A 112 3.52 3.94 -2.28
CA VAL A 112 4.45 2.83 -2.49
C VAL A 112 4.15 1.76 -1.45
N ILE A 113 4.11 0.50 -1.88
CA ILE A 113 3.99 -0.69 -1.04
C ILE A 113 5.41 -1.21 -0.77
N ARG A 114 5.78 -1.33 0.51
CA ARG A 114 7.09 -1.87 0.91
C ARG A 114 6.99 -3.10 1.79
N THR A 115 7.97 -3.98 1.68
CA THR A 115 8.22 -5.05 2.67
C THR A 115 8.62 -4.42 4.01
N PRO A 116 8.55 -5.17 5.13
CA PRO A 116 9.05 -4.71 6.42
C PRO A 116 10.54 -4.29 6.39
N GLU A 117 11.33 -4.88 5.49
CA GLU A 117 12.75 -4.59 5.28
C GLU A 117 12.99 -3.35 4.41
N GLY A 118 11.92 -2.77 3.86
CA GLY A 118 11.96 -1.55 3.04
C GLY A 118 12.09 -1.79 1.53
N GLU A 119 12.07 -3.05 1.08
CA GLU A 119 12.07 -3.37 -0.35
C GLU A 119 10.74 -2.94 -0.97
N GLU A 120 10.79 -2.34 -2.15
CA GLU A 120 9.59 -1.89 -2.86
C GLU A 120 8.95 -3.05 -3.63
N ILE A 121 7.69 -3.35 -3.29
CA ILE A 121 6.89 -4.37 -3.98
C ILE A 121 6.17 -3.76 -5.19
N GLY A 122 5.71 -2.52 -5.05
CA GLY A 122 4.82 -1.93 -6.04
C GLY A 122 4.24 -0.60 -5.63
N ILE A 123 3.26 -0.16 -6.40
CA ILE A 123 2.49 1.07 -6.19
C ILE A 123 1.01 0.78 -6.08
N TRP A 124 0.32 1.60 -5.30
CA TRP A 124 -1.10 1.54 -5.02
C TRP A 124 -1.72 2.92 -5.26
N TYR A 125 -2.76 3.00 -6.07
CA TYR A 125 -3.51 4.23 -6.30
C TYR A 125 -5.00 3.98 -6.05
N SER A 126 -5.51 4.40 -4.89
CA SER A 126 -6.90 4.19 -4.47
C SER A 126 -7.31 5.21 -3.39
N PRO A 127 -8.60 5.46 -3.17
CA PRO A 127 -9.09 6.16 -1.98
C PRO A 127 -9.00 5.32 -0.71
N GLN A 128 -8.83 4.00 -0.82
CA GLN A 128 -8.58 3.15 0.34
C GLN A 128 -7.12 3.30 0.79
N GLU A 129 -6.93 3.60 2.07
CA GLU A 129 -5.64 3.99 2.65
C GLU A 129 -4.59 2.86 2.63
N TRP A 130 -5.01 1.62 2.77
CA TRP A 130 -4.12 0.46 2.84
C TRP A 130 -4.89 -0.81 2.49
N SER A 131 -4.16 -1.87 2.19
CA SER A 131 -4.74 -3.21 2.02
C SER A 131 -3.91 -4.26 2.73
N THR A 132 -4.48 -5.44 2.92
CA THR A 132 -3.72 -6.59 3.38
C THR A 132 -2.77 -7.03 2.27
N VAL A 133 -1.52 -7.25 2.65
CA VAL A 133 -0.48 -7.82 1.79
C VAL A 133 0.06 -9.08 2.45
N LYS A 134 0.23 -10.14 1.67
CA LYS A 134 0.85 -11.40 2.10
C LYS A 134 1.94 -11.77 1.12
N MET A 135 3.12 -12.11 1.64
CA MET A 135 4.18 -12.72 0.85
C MET A 135 4.11 -14.23 1.02
N GLY A 136 4.06 -14.93 -0.10
CA GLY A 136 4.21 -16.37 -0.19
C GLY A 136 5.64 -16.75 -0.52
N GLU A 137 5.82 -17.99 -0.96
CA GLU A 137 7.11 -18.49 -1.48
C GLU A 137 7.44 -17.86 -2.84
N ASP A 138 8.71 -17.90 -3.23
CA ASP A 138 9.19 -17.46 -4.54
C ASP A 138 8.76 -16.03 -4.94
N ARG A 139 8.71 -15.11 -3.98
CA ARG A 139 8.26 -13.72 -4.16
C ARG A 139 6.84 -13.61 -4.75
N GLU A 140 6.00 -14.61 -4.50
CA GLU A 140 4.58 -14.48 -4.75
C GLU A 140 3.98 -13.48 -3.77
N VAL A 141 3.30 -12.46 -4.27
CA VAL A 141 2.62 -11.48 -3.43
C VAL A 141 1.12 -11.55 -3.66
N THR A 142 0.36 -11.56 -2.57
CA THR A 142 -1.08 -11.31 -2.59
C THR A 142 -1.32 -9.92 -2.02
N VAL A 143 -1.90 -9.03 -2.83
CA VAL A 143 -2.45 -7.75 -2.37
C VAL A 143 -3.96 -7.89 -2.48
N TYR A 144 -4.71 -7.62 -1.43
CA TYR A 144 -6.17 -7.65 -1.54
C TYR A 144 -6.67 -6.38 -2.25
N SER A 145 -7.64 -6.50 -3.15
CA SER A 145 -8.26 -5.31 -3.76
C SER A 145 -9.11 -4.56 -2.74
N PRO A 146 -9.49 -3.29 -3.00
CA PRO A 146 -10.51 -2.63 -2.22
C PRO A 146 -11.83 -3.42 -2.20
N PHE A 147 -12.58 -3.26 -1.12
CA PHE A 147 -13.90 -3.87 -0.98
C PHE A 147 -14.91 -3.21 -1.92
N ASN A 148 -15.92 -3.96 -2.38
CA ASN A 148 -17.01 -3.43 -3.22
C ASN A 148 -17.74 -2.24 -2.57
N THR A 149 -17.76 -2.15 -1.23
CA THR A 149 -18.34 -1.01 -0.52
C THR A 149 -17.66 0.33 -0.85
N LEU A 150 -16.41 0.30 -1.30
CA LEU A 150 -15.72 1.49 -1.78
C LEU A 150 -16.41 2.05 -3.03
N TYR A 151 -16.96 1.22 -3.90
CA TYR A 151 -17.68 1.70 -5.07
C TYR A 151 -18.88 2.55 -4.71
N HIS A 152 -19.73 2.07 -3.79
CA HIS A 152 -20.89 2.84 -3.34
C HIS A 152 -20.47 4.20 -2.77
N LYS A 153 -19.38 4.22 -2.01
CA LYS A 153 -18.84 5.43 -1.40
C LYS A 153 -18.27 6.42 -2.42
N VAL A 154 -17.61 5.94 -3.48
CA VAL A 154 -16.97 6.81 -4.48
C VAL A 154 -17.96 7.21 -5.57
N SER A 155 -18.82 6.31 -6.05
CA SER A 155 -19.80 6.58 -7.12
C SER A 155 -21.10 7.22 -6.63
N GLY A 156 -21.47 7.01 -5.36
CA GLY A 156 -22.81 7.35 -4.86
C GLY A 156 -23.92 6.41 -5.34
N ASN A 157 -23.58 5.37 -6.12
CA ASN A 157 -24.52 4.36 -6.61
C ASN A 157 -24.77 3.29 -5.53
N GLN A 158 -26.03 2.94 -5.25
CA GLN A 158 -26.39 1.95 -4.23
C GLN A 158 -26.45 0.51 -4.76
N ASP A 159 -26.40 0.30 -6.08
CA ASP A 159 -26.68 -1.01 -6.68
C ASP A 159 -25.45 -1.91 -6.85
N GLY A 160 -24.27 -1.46 -6.43
CA GLY A 160 -23.04 -2.26 -6.45
C GLY A 160 -22.49 -2.45 -7.86
N PHE A 161 -21.55 -3.37 -8.04
CA PHE A 161 -21.11 -3.76 -9.37
C PHE A 161 -22.05 -4.83 -9.93
N PRO A 162 -22.43 -4.77 -11.23
CA PRO A 162 -23.03 -5.93 -11.90
C PRO A 162 -22.06 -7.12 -11.91
#